data_AF-A0A1G8WJB0-F1
#
_entry.id   AF-A0A1G8WJB0-F1
#
_cell.length_a   1.000
_cell.length_b   1.000
_cell.length_c   1.000
_cell.angle_alpha   90.00
_cell.angle_beta   90.00
_cell.angle_gamma   90.00
#
_symmetry.space_group_name_H-M   'P 1'
#
loop_
_entity.id
_entity.type
_entity.pdbx_description
1 polymer ?
#
loop_
_entity_poly.entity_id
_entity_poly.type
_entity_poly.pdbx_seq_one_letter_code
_entity_poly.pdbx_strand_id
1 'polypeptide(L)'
;MKNLTKTLLSLALSTGLMIVLSSAISAQQSTKLPSQILDLTNWKLNVPEGIKTPGGSDEYRQPELQTYSNENWFFANKAGNAVVFRAITGGTTTKGSGYPRSELREMIDNGKKNASWSSSTGTHTLFIDQSIIHLPVKKPHIVVGQIHDADDDVIVFRLEKNKLFIKMDNDIGPILDENYQLGTRFTVMFKVVNDQTECYYNNKLMFTYPKAFTGAYFKAGAYVQSSCQGKRKVEGEACDAYGAVEIYKVWTKHEL
;
A
#
# COMPACT_ATOMS: atom_id res chain seq x y z
N MET A 1 -69.20 13.38 66.16
CA MET A 1 -68.03 13.75 67.00
C MET A 1 -67.22 12.50 67.29
N LYS A 2 -65.89 12.64 67.22
CA LYS A 2 -64.81 11.71 67.61
C LYS A 2 -64.32 10.71 66.55
N ASN A 3 -63.17 11.11 66.01
CA ASN A 3 -62.07 10.35 65.40
C ASN A 3 -61.84 8.96 66.00
N LEU A 4 -61.34 8.03 65.20
CA LEU A 4 -60.24 7.09 65.55
C LEU A 4 -59.72 6.46 64.24
N THR A 5 -58.63 7.00 63.68
CA THR A 5 -57.26 6.43 63.69
C THR A 5 -57.01 5.30 62.69
N LYS A 6 -56.13 5.64 61.75
CA LYS A 6 -55.52 4.85 60.67
C LYS A 6 -54.69 3.68 61.20
N THR A 7 -54.68 2.56 60.46
CA THR A 7 -53.49 1.71 60.35
C THR A 7 -53.37 1.23 58.90
N LEU A 8 -52.38 1.77 58.19
CA LEU A 8 -51.95 1.33 56.87
C LEU A 8 -51.04 0.12 57.03
N LEU A 9 -51.40 -1.02 56.43
CA LEU A 9 -50.48 -2.13 56.19
C LEU A 9 -49.78 -1.87 54.86
N SER A 10 -48.51 -1.47 54.90
CA SER A 10 -47.65 -1.37 53.71
C SER A 10 -47.12 -2.76 53.34
N LEU A 11 -47.62 -3.34 52.25
CA LEU A 11 -47.05 -4.54 51.63
C LEU A 11 -45.82 -4.11 50.81
N ALA A 12 -44.62 -4.37 51.30
CA ALA A 12 -43.40 -4.14 50.54
C ALA A 12 -43.22 -5.29 49.53
N LEU A 13 -43.55 -5.06 48.25
CA LEU A 13 -43.08 -5.91 47.16
C LEU A 13 -41.61 -5.57 46.90
N SER A 14 -40.69 -6.44 47.32
CA SER A 14 -39.29 -6.34 46.92
C SER A 14 -39.17 -6.77 45.44
N THR A 15 -39.16 -5.81 44.53
CA THR A 15 -38.74 -6.04 43.15
C THR A 15 -37.24 -6.33 43.13
N GLY A 16 -36.87 -7.60 43.08
CA GLY A 16 -35.49 -8.02 42.85
C GLY A 16 -35.04 -7.57 41.46
N LEU A 17 -34.20 -6.55 41.40
CA LEU A 17 -33.59 -6.07 40.18
C LEU A 17 -32.47 -7.06 39.78
N MET A 18 -32.74 -7.95 38.83
CA MET A 18 -31.68 -8.74 38.20
C MET A 18 -30.83 -7.81 37.34
N ILE A 19 -29.67 -7.42 37.86
CA ILE A 19 -28.63 -6.74 37.08
C ILE A 19 -27.95 -7.80 36.22
N VAL A 20 -28.33 -7.87 34.95
CA VAL A 20 -27.59 -8.66 33.94
C VAL A 20 -26.33 -7.87 33.60
N LEU A 21 -25.22 -8.18 34.26
CA LEU A 21 -23.90 -7.69 33.87
C LEU A 21 -23.55 -8.30 32.51
N SER A 22 -23.84 -7.56 31.45
CA SER A 22 -23.40 -7.91 30.11
C SER A 22 -21.92 -7.56 30.00
N SER A 23 -21.06 -8.55 30.22
CA SER A 23 -19.63 -8.44 29.93
C SER A 23 -19.47 -8.23 28.42
N ALA A 24 -19.27 -6.98 27.99
CA ALA A 24 -18.82 -6.72 26.63
C ALA A 24 -17.39 -7.26 26.52
N ILE A 25 -17.27 -8.51 26.06
CA ILE A 25 -15.99 -9.05 25.61
C ILE A 25 -15.63 -8.24 24.36
N SER A 26 -14.82 -7.22 24.53
CA SER A 26 -14.17 -6.56 23.40
C SER A 26 -13.22 -7.60 22.81
N ALA A 27 -13.64 -8.24 21.71
CA ALA A 27 -12.75 -9.08 20.94
C ALA A 27 -11.61 -8.17 20.46
N GLN A 28 -10.47 -8.26 21.12
CA GLN A 28 -9.25 -7.59 20.68
C GLN A 28 -8.87 -8.25 19.36
N GLN A 29 -9.32 -7.63 18.26
CA GLN A 29 -9.07 -8.12 16.91
C GLN A 29 -7.55 -8.05 16.72
N SER A 30 -6.88 -9.18 16.90
CA SER A 30 -5.46 -9.33 16.62
C SER A 30 -5.28 -8.96 15.14
N THR A 31 -4.76 -7.77 14.89
CA THR A 31 -4.48 -7.31 13.54
C THR A 31 -3.37 -8.18 13.00
N LYS A 32 -3.67 -8.96 11.95
CA LYS A 32 -2.66 -9.77 11.26
C LYS A 32 -1.44 -8.92 10.91
N LEU A 33 -0.27 -9.52 10.94
CA LEU A 33 0.91 -8.90 10.36
C LEU A 33 0.77 -8.84 8.84
N PRO A 34 1.36 -7.83 8.17
CA PRO A 34 1.39 -7.77 6.71
C PRO A 34 1.90 -9.05 6.03
N SER A 35 2.93 -9.68 6.61
CA SER A 35 3.52 -10.94 6.16
C SER A 35 2.60 -12.16 6.28
N GLN A 36 1.51 -12.06 7.04
CA GLN A 36 0.49 -13.10 7.13
C GLN A 36 -0.61 -12.95 6.06
N ILE A 37 -0.57 -11.84 5.29
CA ILE A 37 -1.50 -11.54 4.21
C ILE A 37 -0.79 -11.65 2.85
N LEU A 38 0.40 -11.07 2.74
CA LEU A 38 1.24 -11.09 1.54
C LEU A 38 2.48 -11.96 1.78
N ASP A 39 2.91 -12.71 0.76
CA ASP A 39 4.23 -13.35 0.80
C ASP A 39 5.31 -12.28 0.56
N LEU A 40 6.00 -11.91 1.64
CA LEU A 40 7.05 -10.89 1.65
C LEU A 40 8.46 -11.49 1.54
N THR A 41 8.58 -12.81 1.33
CA THR A 41 9.86 -13.54 1.35
C THR A 41 10.88 -12.91 0.41
N ASN A 42 10.46 -12.59 -0.80
CA ASN A 42 11.30 -12.02 -1.86
C ASN A 42 11.02 -10.52 -2.05
N TRP A 43 10.88 -9.80 -0.95
CA TRP A 43 10.74 -8.35 -0.94
C TRP A 43 11.58 -7.73 0.17
N LYS A 44 11.96 -6.47 -0.03
CA LYS A 44 12.30 -5.53 1.04
C LYS A 44 11.31 -4.37 0.98
N LEU A 45 11.14 -3.65 2.09
CA LEU A 45 10.23 -2.51 2.19
C LEU A 45 11.01 -1.23 2.45
N ASN A 46 10.69 -0.16 1.73
CA ASN A 46 11.08 1.21 2.08
C ASN A 46 9.86 1.94 2.65
N VAL A 47 10.04 2.69 3.74
CA VAL A 47 8.97 3.47 4.41
C VAL A 47 9.37 4.95 4.56
N PRO A 48 8.40 5.88 4.73
CA PRO A 48 8.66 7.33 4.69
C PRO A 48 9.13 7.89 6.05
N GLU A 49 9.82 7.08 6.86
CA GLU A 49 10.45 7.48 8.12
C GLU A 49 11.96 7.27 8.03
N GLY A 50 12.73 7.93 8.90
CA GLY A 50 14.19 7.89 8.90
C GLY A 50 14.77 7.63 10.28
N ILE A 51 14.14 6.73 11.04
CA ILE A 51 14.55 6.38 12.41
C ILE A 51 15.83 5.53 12.36
N LYS A 52 15.88 4.53 11.47
CA LYS A 52 17.06 3.67 11.24
C LYS A 52 18.10 4.35 10.35
N THR A 53 17.66 5.23 9.47
CA THR A 53 18.46 5.91 8.46
C THR A 53 18.26 7.42 8.57
N PRO A 54 18.91 8.09 9.54
CA PRO A 54 18.79 9.53 9.69
C PRO A 54 19.05 10.28 8.37
N GLY A 55 18.08 11.07 7.93
CA GLY A 55 18.13 11.80 6.66
C GLY A 55 17.73 11.01 5.41
N GLY A 56 17.29 9.76 5.56
CA GLY A 56 16.82 8.90 4.47
C GLY A 56 15.57 8.09 4.82
N SER A 57 15.05 7.38 3.83
CA SER A 57 13.96 6.39 4.02
C SER A 57 14.50 5.11 4.65
N ASP A 58 13.82 4.65 5.70
CA ASP A 58 14.12 3.40 6.37
C ASP A 58 13.83 2.20 5.47
N GLU A 59 14.66 1.17 5.62
CA GLU A 59 14.58 -0.06 4.86
C GLU A 59 14.44 -1.25 5.81
N TYR A 60 13.51 -2.14 5.47
CA TYR A 60 13.22 -3.37 6.20
C TYR A 60 13.42 -4.55 5.25
N ARG A 61 14.40 -5.41 5.57
CA ARG A 61 14.73 -6.62 4.81
C ARG A 61 14.34 -7.86 5.61
N GLN A 62 14.36 -9.02 4.97
CA GLN A 62 14.25 -10.28 5.71
C GLN A 62 15.48 -10.48 6.64
N PRO A 63 15.29 -11.01 7.86
CA PRO A 63 14.03 -11.52 8.43
C PRO A 63 13.16 -10.46 9.13
N GLU A 64 13.64 -9.22 9.30
CA GLU A 64 12.93 -8.15 10.02
C GLU A 64 11.57 -7.81 9.40
N LEU A 65 11.48 -7.80 8.06
CA LEU A 65 10.23 -7.55 7.35
C LEU A 65 9.13 -8.58 7.68
N GLN A 66 9.50 -9.80 8.09
CA GLN A 66 8.53 -10.84 8.43
C GLN A 66 7.68 -10.48 9.65
N THR A 67 8.19 -9.64 10.55
CA THR A 67 7.48 -9.21 11.76
C THR A 67 7.21 -7.72 11.81
N TYR A 68 7.69 -6.95 10.82
CA TYR A 68 7.49 -5.51 10.77
C TYR A 68 6.04 -5.15 10.45
N SER A 69 5.51 -4.22 11.24
CA SER A 69 4.29 -3.46 10.94
C SER A 69 4.39 -2.08 11.59
N ASN A 70 3.81 -1.08 10.95
CA ASN A 70 3.70 0.26 11.46
C ASN A 70 2.33 0.82 11.05
N GLU A 71 1.52 1.21 12.03
CA GLU A 71 0.14 1.71 11.82
C GLU A 71 0.05 2.96 10.93
N ASN A 72 1.17 3.68 10.76
CA ASN A 72 1.22 4.86 9.93
C ASN A 72 1.55 4.53 8.47
N TRP A 73 2.39 3.53 8.20
CA TRP A 73 3.01 3.33 6.88
C TRP A 73 2.73 1.98 6.24
N PHE A 74 2.61 0.92 7.04
CA PHE A 74 2.61 -0.47 6.57
C PHE A 74 1.93 -1.41 7.58
N PHE A 75 0.66 -1.72 7.38
CA PHE A 75 -0.15 -2.48 8.34
C PHE A 75 -1.28 -3.25 7.66
N ALA A 76 -1.80 -4.30 8.30
CA ALA A 76 -3.01 -4.96 7.79
C ALA A 76 -4.24 -4.07 7.93
N ASN A 77 -5.10 -4.06 6.92
CA ASN A 77 -6.38 -3.36 7.02
C ASN A 77 -7.28 -3.99 8.09
N LYS A 78 -8.35 -3.29 8.49
CA LYS A 78 -9.28 -3.75 9.55
C LYS A 78 -9.92 -5.10 9.25
N ALA A 79 -10.12 -5.44 7.97
CA ALA A 79 -10.66 -6.71 7.53
C ALA A 79 -9.64 -7.87 7.61
N GLY A 80 -8.35 -7.58 7.76
CA GLY A 80 -7.28 -8.58 7.81
C GLY A 80 -7.10 -9.35 6.50
N ASN A 81 -7.42 -8.71 5.37
CA ASN A 81 -7.37 -9.31 4.03
C ASN A 81 -6.55 -8.50 3.00
N ALA A 82 -6.04 -7.33 3.39
CA ALA A 82 -5.12 -6.53 2.60
C ALA A 82 -4.09 -5.85 3.49
N VAL A 83 -2.99 -5.42 2.88
CA VAL A 83 -1.96 -4.60 3.52
C VAL A 83 -2.07 -3.18 3.00
N VAL A 84 -2.19 -2.23 3.93
CA VAL A 84 -2.17 -0.79 3.65
C VAL A 84 -0.72 -0.35 3.53
N PHE A 85 -0.40 0.28 2.41
CA PHE A 85 0.83 1.03 2.18
C PHE A 85 0.48 2.50 2.16
N ARG A 86 1.07 3.31 3.04
CA ARG A 86 0.82 4.75 3.13
C ARG A 86 2.13 5.53 3.16
N ALA A 87 2.17 6.63 2.41
CA ALA A 87 3.23 7.61 2.53
C ALA A 87 2.72 9.03 2.62
N ILE A 88 3.26 9.79 3.57
CA ILE A 88 2.97 11.22 3.77
C ILE A 88 3.94 12.07 2.95
N THR A 89 3.48 13.21 2.45
CA THR A 89 4.25 14.17 1.63
C THR A 89 5.41 14.81 2.39
N GLY A 90 5.37 14.83 3.73
CA GLY A 90 6.47 15.22 4.62
C GLY A 90 7.41 14.08 4.99
N GLY A 91 7.24 12.90 4.39
CA GLY A 91 8.07 11.73 4.65
C GLY A 91 9.51 11.88 4.18
N THR A 92 10.40 11.06 4.75
CA THR A 92 11.77 10.91 4.24
C THR A 92 11.76 10.22 2.87
N THR A 93 12.82 10.42 2.09
CA THR A 93 12.94 9.87 0.74
C THR A 93 14.19 9.00 0.61
N THR A 94 14.14 8.05 -0.32
CA THR A 94 15.36 7.33 -0.73
C THR A 94 16.29 8.29 -1.46
N LYS A 95 17.62 8.06 -1.36
CA LYS A 95 18.61 8.85 -2.11
C LYS A 95 18.24 8.92 -3.59
N GLY A 96 18.32 10.12 -4.17
CA GLY A 96 17.96 10.38 -5.56
C GLY A 96 16.47 10.64 -5.81
N SER A 97 15.58 10.20 -4.92
CA SER A 97 14.14 10.51 -5.03
C SER A 97 13.78 11.80 -4.30
N GLY A 98 12.89 12.58 -4.91
CA GLY A 98 12.26 13.74 -4.28
C GLY A 98 10.88 13.45 -3.68
N TYR A 99 10.45 12.19 -3.67
CA TYR A 99 9.10 11.79 -3.29
C TYR A 99 9.10 10.63 -2.27
N PRO A 100 8.21 10.66 -1.27
CA PRO A 100 8.13 9.65 -0.21
C PRO A 100 7.41 8.38 -0.68
N ARG A 101 7.69 7.25 -0.02
CA ARG A 101 7.09 5.96 -0.36
C ARG A 101 6.91 5.04 0.84
N SER A 102 5.90 4.20 0.76
CA SER A 102 5.80 2.92 1.46
C SER A 102 5.68 1.87 0.38
N GLU A 103 6.78 1.21 0.04
CA GLU A 103 6.88 0.46 -1.22
C GLU A 103 7.83 -0.72 -1.12
N LEU A 104 7.37 -1.87 -1.63
CA LEU A 104 8.16 -3.07 -1.78
C LEU A 104 9.11 -2.93 -2.97
N ARG A 105 10.34 -3.43 -2.80
CA ARG A 105 11.34 -3.61 -3.85
C ARG A 105 11.65 -5.10 -3.94
N GLU A 106 11.51 -5.67 -5.13
CA GLU A 106 11.67 -7.11 -5.39
C GLU A 106 13.05 -7.60 -4.92
N MET A 107 13.12 -8.79 -4.34
CA MET A 107 14.34 -9.44 -3.91
C MET A 107 14.37 -10.87 -4.46
N ILE A 108 15.51 -11.54 -4.33
CA ILE A 108 15.66 -12.98 -4.61
C ILE A 108 16.42 -13.64 -3.45
N ASP A 109 16.58 -14.96 -3.53
CA ASP A 109 17.33 -15.74 -2.54
C ASP A 109 16.79 -15.53 -1.13
N ASN A 110 15.46 -15.64 -0.97
CA ASN A 110 14.73 -15.43 0.27
C ASN A 110 15.00 -14.04 0.89
N GLY A 111 14.95 -13.00 0.07
CA GLY A 111 15.13 -11.62 0.52
C GLY A 111 16.58 -11.19 0.75
N LYS A 112 17.57 -12.06 0.50
CA LYS A 112 18.98 -11.79 0.78
C LYS A 112 19.66 -10.97 -0.30
N LYS A 113 19.23 -11.09 -1.56
CA LYS A 113 19.86 -10.42 -2.70
C LYS A 113 18.86 -9.57 -3.44
N ASN A 114 19.35 -8.46 -3.96
CA ASN A 114 18.57 -7.62 -4.84
C ASN A 114 18.29 -8.41 -6.14
N ALA A 115 17.02 -8.56 -6.51
CA ALA A 115 16.62 -8.91 -7.88
C ALA A 115 17.26 -7.97 -8.91
N SER A 116 17.66 -8.53 -10.03
CA SER A 116 18.28 -7.85 -11.17
C SER A 116 18.15 -8.78 -12.38
N TRP A 117 17.28 -8.44 -13.33
CA TRP A 117 16.97 -9.28 -14.49
C TRP A 117 16.95 -8.47 -15.80
N SER A 118 16.89 -9.16 -16.94
CA SER A 118 16.95 -8.60 -18.29
C SER A 118 15.62 -8.84 -19.02
N SER A 119 15.13 -7.87 -19.78
CA SER A 119 13.98 -8.07 -20.66
C SER A 119 14.22 -9.09 -21.78
N SER A 120 15.50 -9.33 -22.12
CA SER A 120 15.89 -10.17 -23.26
C SER A 120 16.05 -11.64 -22.90
N THR A 121 15.89 -12.04 -21.63
CA THR A 121 16.18 -13.41 -21.18
C THR A 121 15.12 -13.88 -20.21
N GLY A 122 14.46 -14.99 -20.53
CA GLY A 122 13.38 -15.54 -19.72
C GLY A 122 12.09 -14.74 -19.81
N THR A 123 11.18 -15.03 -18.89
CA THR A 123 9.90 -14.34 -18.69
C THR A 123 9.82 -13.87 -17.24
N HIS A 124 9.54 -12.59 -17.03
CA HIS A 124 9.40 -11.99 -15.70
C HIS A 124 8.01 -11.40 -15.53
N THR A 125 7.28 -11.83 -14.50
CA THR A 125 5.90 -11.39 -14.26
C THR A 125 5.77 -10.77 -12.88
N LEU A 126 5.14 -9.60 -12.80
CA LEU A 126 4.62 -9.01 -11.57
C LEU A 126 3.10 -8.96 -11.67
N PHE A 127 2.42 -9.45 -10.65
CA PHE A 127 0.97 -9.28 -10.51
C PHE A 127 0.64 -8.57 -9.20
N ILE A 128 -0.32 -7.65 -9.27
CA ILE A 128 -0.84 -6.93 -8.10
C ILE A 128 -2.38 -6.91 -8.17
N ASP A 129 -3.01 -7.30 -7.07
CA ASP A 129 -4.43 -7.07 -6.79
C ASP A 129 -4.54 -6.03 -5.67
N GLN A 130 -5.10 -4.87 -6.00
CA GLN A 130 -5.02 -3.69 -5.14
C GLN A 130 -6.21 -2.73 -5.30
N SER A 131 -6.28 -1.77 -4.39
CA SER A 131 -7.10 -0.57 -4.51
C SER A 131 -6.30 0.66 -4.08
N ILE A 132 -6.48 1.77 -4.77
CA ILE A 132 -5.96 3.08 -4.36
C ILE A 132 -7.04 3.74 -3.50
N ILE A 133 -6.71 4.04 -2.24
CA ILE A 133 -7.70 4.46 -1.22
C ILE A 133 -7.55 5.91 -0.80
N HIS A 134 -6.43 6.57 -1.10
CA HIS A 134 -6.23 7.98 -0.77
C HIS A 134 -5.17 8.64 -1.67
N LEU A 135 -5.29 9.95 -1.88
CA LEU A 135 -4.36 10.78 -2.64
C LEU A 135 -3.96 12.03 -1.84
N PRO A 136 -2.74 12.57 -2.05
CA PRO A 136 -2.36 13.87 -1.50
C PRO A 136 -3.23 14.99 -2.09
N VAL A 137 -3.25 16.16 -1.45
CA VAL A 137 -4.30 17.17 -1.68
C VAL A 137 -3.99 18.07 -2.88
N LYS A 138 -2.79 18.66 -2.93
CA LYS A 138 -2.44 19.65 -3.97
C LYS A 138 -2.02 18.99 -5.27
N LYS A 139 -1.28 17.89 -5.18
CA LYS A 139 -0.85 17.12 -6.35
C LYS A 139 -1.29 15.65 -6.19
N PRO A 140 -2.59 15.34 -6.40
CA PRO A 140 -3.22 14.03 -6.13
C PRO A 140 -2.74 12.93 -7.08
N HIS A 141 -1.46 12.58 -6.98
CA HIS A 141 -0.73 11.75 -7.92
C HIS A 141 -0.02 10.64 -7.14
N ILE A 142 -0.13 9.40 -7.57
CA ILE A 142 0.50 8.24 -6.93
C ILE A 142 0.90 7.21 -7.98
N VAL A 143 2.02 6.52 -7.74
CA VAL A 143 2.46 5.34 -8.51
C VAL A 143 2.28 4.09 -7.64
N VAL A 144 1.77 3.02 -8.26
CA VAL A 144 1.21 1.85 -7.54
C VAL A 144 1.73 0.49 -8.02
N GLY A 145 2.73 0.50 -8.89
CA GLY A 145 3.38 -0.70 -9.42
C GLY A 145 4.36 -0.29 -10.51
N GLN A 146 5.57 -0.86 -10.49
CA GLN A 146 6.67 -0.39 -11.32
C GLN A 146 7.59 -1.51 -11.79
N ILE A 147 8.22 -1.30 -12.94
CA ILE A 147 9.54 -1.83 -13.28
C ILE A 147 10.53 -0.67 -13.19
N HIS A 148 11.63 -0.88 -12.49
CA HIS A 148 12.73 0.07 -12.36
C HIS A 148 14.03 -0.64 -12.73
N ASP A 149 14.97 0.06 -13.37
CA ASP A 149 16.31 -0.45 -13.67
C ASP A 149 17.38 0.20 -12.78
N ALA A 150 18.65 0.21 -13.22
CA ALA A 150 19.72 0.83 -12.46
C ALA A 150 19.64 2.37 -12.41
N ASP A 151 18.95 2.99 -13.37
CA ASP A 151 18.95 4.43 -13.59
C ASP A 151 17.63 5.07 -13.15
N ASP A 152 16.48 4.61 -13.67
CA ASP A 152 15.16 5.22 -13.38
C ASP A 152 13.99 4.23 -13.57
N ASP A 153 12.77 4.72 -13.32
CA ASP A 153 11.53 4.01 -13.59
C ASP A 153 11.39 3.74 -15.11
N VAL A 154 11.34 2.47 -15.51
CA VAL A 154 11.13 2.06 -16.92
C VAL A 154 9.66 2.21 -17.30
N ILE A 155 8.77 1.69 -16.46
CA ILE A 155 7.32 1.69 -16.70
C ILE A 155 6.56 1.54 -15.38
N VAL A 156 5.48 2.32 -15.24
CA VAL A 156 4.72 2.42 -14.00
C VAL A 156 3.21 2.47 -14.24
N PHE A 157 2.45 1.92 -13.29
CA PHE A 157 1.02 2.19 -13.15
C PHE A 157 0.83 3.43 -12.28
N ARG A 158 0.18 4.46 -12.82
CA ARG A 158 0.09 5.79 -12.21
C ARG A 158 -1.36 6.30 -12.20
N LEU A 159 -1.78 6.83 -11.06
CA LEU A 159 -3.04 7.56 -10.94
C LEU A 159 -2.72 9.05 -10.77
N GLU A 160 -3.38 9.88 -11.57
CA GLU A 160 -3.42 11.33 -11.39
C GLU A 160 -4.87 11.78 -11.31
N LYS A 161 -5.28 12.31 -10.15
CA LYS A 161 -6.69 12.55 -9.80
C LYS A 161 -7.48 11.24 -9.92
N ASN A 162 -8.33 11.11 -10.93
CA ASN A 162 -9.14 9.94 -11.23
C ASN A 162 -8.67 9.18 -12.48
N LYS A 163 -7.62 9.64 -13.17
CA LYS A 163 -7.12 9.00 -14.39
C LYS A 163 -6.01 8.01 -14.07
N LEU A 164 -6.29 6.71 -14.19
CA LEU A 164 -5.33 5.62 -14.05
C LEU A 164 -4.74 5.30 -15.42
N PHE A 165 -3.42 5.32 -15.55
CA PHE A 165 -2.73 5.12 -16.83
C PHE A 165 -1.35 4.49 -16.64
N ILE A 166 -0.76 4.07 -17.75
CA ILE A 166 0.63 3.61 -17.82
C ILE A 166 1.52 4.81 -18.19
N LYS A 167 2.64 4.98 -17.49
CA LYS A 167 3.70 5.92 -17.88
C LYS A 167 4.99 5.13 -18.12
N MET A 168 5.70 5.41 -19.20
CA MET A 168 6.98 4.77 -19.55
C MET A 168 8.05 5.84 -19.70
N ASP A 169 9.22 5.69 -19.06
CA ASP A 169 10.27 6.71 -19.09
C ASP A 169 9.72 8.15 -18.93
N ASN A 170 9.76 8.98 -19.97
CA ASN A 170 9.20 10.33 -20.00
C ASN A 170 7.84 10.43 -20.72
N ASP A 171 7.36 9.34 -21.31
CA ASP A 171 6.17 9.27 -22.14
C ASP A 171 4.92 8.84 -21.35
N ILE A 172 3.77 9.32 -21.81
CA ILE A 172 2.46 8.92 -21.31
C ILE A 172 1.93 7.80 -22.21
N GLY A 173 1.70 6.63 -21.62
CA GLY A 173 1.09 5.48 -22.28
C GLY A 173 -0.44 5.48 -22.18
N PRO A 174 -1.07 4.33 -22.49
CA PRO A 174 -2.52 4.21 -22.53
C PRO A 174 -3.19 4.44 -21.16
N ILE A 175 -4.40 4.97 -21.22
CA ILE A 175 -5.29 5.12 -20.07
C ILE A 175 -5.94 3.76 -19.81
N LEU A 176 -5.89 3.34 -18.54
CA LEU A 176 -6.47 2.09 -18.05
C LEU A 176 -7.90 2.32 -17.57
N ASP A 177 -8.12 3.45 -16.87
CA ASP A 177 -9.41 3.91 -16.39
C ASP A 177 -9.40 5.45 -16.36
N GLU A 178 -10.30 6.08 -17.13
CA GLU A 178 -10.44 7.54 -17.19
C GLU A 178 -11.04 8.13 -15.92
N ASN A 179 -11.78 7.33 -15.14
CA ASN A 179 -12.54 7.80 -14.00
C ASN A 179 -12.52 6.80 -12.83
N TYR A 180 -11.31 6.34 -12.48
CA TYR A 180 -11.06 5.48 -11.35
C TYR A 180 -11.61 6.11 -10.07
N GLN A 181 -12.47 5.37 -9.38
CA GLN A 181 -13.02 5.75 -8.08
C GLN A 181 -12.15 5.17 -6.96
N LEU A 182 -11.70 6.01 -6.02
CA LEU A 182 -10.92 5.56 -4.86
C LEU A 182 -11.64 4.41 -4.12
N GLY A 183 -10.88 3.40 -3.71
CA GLY A 183 -11.40 2.17 -3.10
C GLY A 183 -11.84 1.09 -4.09
N THR A 184 -11.94 1.38 -5.40
CA THR A 184 -12.24 0.35 -6.40
C THR A 184 -11.09 -0.65 -6.48
N ARG A 185 -11.40 -1.94 -6.29
CA ARG A 185 -10.41 -3.01 -6.41
C ARG A 185 -10.18 -3.36 -7.87
N PHE A 186 -8.91 -3.52 -8.26
CA PHE A 186 -8.50 -3.86 -9.62
C PHE A 186 -7.23 -4.71 -9.59
N THR A 187 -6.95 -5.39 -10.71
CA THR A 187 -5.70 -6.09 -10.92
C THR A 187 -4.86 -5.41 -11.99
N VAL A 188 -3.54 -5.40 -11.78
CA VAL A 188 -2.56 -5.02 -12.79
C VAL A 188 -1.47 -6.07 -12.88
N MET A 189 -0.90 -6.24 -14.08
CA MET A 189 0.20 -7.17 -14.30
C MET A 189 1.18 -6.62 -15.32
N PHE A 190 2.47 -6.78 -15.04
CA PHE A 190 3.51 -6.70 -16.05
C PHE A 190 3.95 -8.12 -16.39
N LYS A 191 4.10 -8.41 -17.68
CA LYS A 191 4.78 -9.61 -18.18
C LYS A 191 5.84 -9.19 -19.17
N VAL A 192 7.10 -9.46 -18.83
CA VAL A 192 8.26 -9.10 -19.62
C VAL A 192 8.82 -10.33 -20.30
N VAL A 193 8.95 -10.30 -21.62
CA VAL A 193 9.53 -11.39 -22.43
C VAL A 193 9.98 -10.83 -23.78
N ASN A 194 11.11 -11.31 -24.31
CA ASN A 194 11.63 -10.95 -25.64
C ASN A 194 11.68 -9.42 -25.88
N ASP A 195 12.21 -8.66 -24.94
CA ASP A 195 12.32 -7.18 -25.00
C ASP A 195 10.97 -6.45 -25.10
N GLN A 196 9.90 -7.09 -24.63
CA GLN A 196 8.58 -6.50 -24.56
C GLN A 196 8.03 -6.57 -23.15
N THR A 197 7.42 -5.47 -22.69
CA THR A 197 6.63 -5.45 -21.47
C THR A 197 5.15 -5.36 -21.82
N GLU A 198 4.44 -6.47 -21.67
CA GLU A 198 2.99 -6.53 -21.72
C GLU A 198 2.39 -6.01 -20.41
N CYS A 199 1.40 -5.13 -20.51
CA CYS A 199 0.73 -4.49 -19.38
C CYS A 199 -0.75 -4.84 -19.39
N TYR A 200 -1.23 -5.43 -18.29
CA TYR A 200 -2.61 -5.86 -18.16
C TYR A 200 -3.34 -5.06 -17.08
N TYR A 201 -4.62 -4.83 -17.30
CA TYR A 201 -5.56 -4.26 -16.32
C TYR A 201 -6.81 -5.12 -16.28
N ASN A 202 -7.19 -5.63 -15.11
CA ASN A 202 -8.31 -6.56 -14.93
C ASN A 202 -8.27 -7.74 -15.92
N ASN A 203 -7.09 -8.37 -16.04
CA ASN A 203 -6.78 -9.49 -16.94
C ASN A 203 -6.89 -9.20 -18.45
N LYS A 204 -7.12 -7.94 -18.85
CA LYS A 204 -7.10 -7.52 -20.25
C LYS A 204 -5.73 -6.93 -20.60
N LEU A 205 -5.12 -7.38 -21.68
CA LEU A 205 -3.93 -6.75 -22.24
C LEU A 205 -4.29 -5.34 -22.73
N MET A 206 -3.61 -4.33 -22.20
CA MET A 206 -3.88 -2.92 -22.51
C MET A 206 -2.79 -2.29 -23.37
N PHE A 207 -1.55 -2.75 -23.20
CA PHE A 207 -0.39 -2.17 -23.87
C PHE A 207 0.77 -3.16 -23.92
N THR A 208 1.58 -3.07 -24.97
CA THR A 208 2.86 -3.77 -25.07
C THR A 208 3.93 -2.74 -25.37
N TYR A 209 4.91 -2.62 -24.49
CA TYR A 209 6.01 -1.67 -24.62
C TYR A 209 7.26 -2.38 -25.15
N PRO A 210 7.68 -2.15 -26.41
CA PRO A 210 8.84 -2.82 -27.01
C PRO A 210 10.13 -2.07 -26.66
N LYS A 211 10.72 -2.39 -25.50
CA LYS A 211 11.99 -1.82 -25.05
C LYS A 211 12.84 -2.88 -24.37
N ALA A 212 14.09 -2.97 -24.81
CA ALA A 212 15.12 -3.74 -24.12
C ALA A 212 15.66 -2.96 -22.91
N PHE A 213 15.84 -3.64 -21.79
CA PHE A 213 16.43 -3.10 -20.57
C PHE A 213 17.03 -4.21 -19.71
N THR A 214 17.97 -3.85 -18.83
CA THR A 214 18.68 -4.80 -17.96
C THR A 214 18.81 -4.24 -16.55
N GLY A 215 19.16 -5.08 -15.59
CA GLY A 215 19.27 -4.65 -14.19
C GLY A 215 17.91 -4.35 -13.55
N ALA A 216 16.84 -4.86 -14.15
CA ALA A 216 15.48 -4.53 -13.74
C ALA A 216 15.03 -5.29 -12.51
N TYR A 217 14.06 -4.70 -11.81
CA TYR A 217 13.37 -5.28 -10.68
C TYR A 217 11.97 -4.68 -10.54
N PHE A 218 11.06 -5.46 -9.96
CA PHE A 218 9.70 -5.01 -9.70
C PHE A 218 9.56 -4.20 -8.41
N LYS A 219 8.55 -3.33 -8.36
CA LYS A 219 8.14 -2.59 -7.16
C LYS A 219 6.62 -2.53 -7.05
N ALA A 220 6.09 -2.52 -5.82
CA ALA A 220 4.66 -2.46 -5.54
C ALA A 220 4.40 -1.76 -4.20
N GLY A 221 3.41 -0.87 -4.14
CA GLY A 221 3.06 -0.12 -2.93
C GLY A 221 2.60 1.30 -3.24
N ALA A 222 2.77 2.22 -2.29
CA ALA A 222 2.41 3.63 -2.43
C ALA A 222 3.66 4.49 -2.65
N TYR A 223 3.91 4.91 -3.90
CA TYR A 223 4.93 5.92 -4.21
C TYR A 223 4.27 7.27 -4.53
N VAL A 224 4.22 8.15 -3.54
CA VAL A 224 3.39 9.36 -3.56
C VAL A 224 4.07 10.47 -4.32
N GLN A 225 3.47 10.92 -5.41
CA GLN A 225 4.07 11.88 -6.35
C GLN A 225 3.79 13.33 -5.95
N SER A 226 3.86 13.61 -4.64
CA SER A 226 3.76 14.94 -4.04
C SER A 226 4.68 15.03 -2.84
N SER A 227 5.12 16.24 -2.49
CA SER A 227 5.98 16.48 -1.34
C SER A 227 5.72 17.89 -0.79
N CYS A 228 5.73 18.07 0.53
CA CYS A 228 5.69 19.40 1.14
C CYS A 228 7.09 20.04 1.26
N GLN A 229 8.15 19.28 0.94
CA GLN A 229 9.54 19.63 1.21
C GLN A 229 10.52 19.13 0.13
N GLY A 230 11.78 19.52 0.26
CA GLY A 230 12.86 19.04 -0.61
C GLY A 230 12.75 19.51 -2.06
N LYS A 231 13.51 18.86 -2.95
CA LYS A 231 13.69 19.28 -4.36
C LYS A 231 12.42 19.20 -5.22
N ARG A 232 11.40 18.45 -4.78
CA ARG A 232 10.12 18.29 -5.49
C ARG A 232 8.95 18.82 -4.67
N LYS A 233 9.19 19.84 -3.84
CA LYS A 233 8.15 20.54 -3.06
C LYS A 233 7.01 21.00 -3.98
N VAL A 234 5.79 20.69 -3.56
CA VAL A 234 4.54 21.19 -4.12
C VAL A 234 4.05 22.31 -3.22
N GLU A 235 3.87 23.49 -3.80
CA GLU A 235 3.50 24.67 -3.03
C GLU A 235 2.12 24.51 -2.38
N GLY A 236 2.04 24.82 -1.08
CA GLY A 236 0.82 24.67 -0.28
C GLY A 236 0.38 23.23 0.02
N GLU A 237 1.18 22.20 -0.27
CA GLU A 237 0.89 20.82 0.14
C GLU A 237 1.22 20.66 1.64
N ALA A 238 0.25 20.19 2.42
CA ALA A 238 0.45 19.92 3.84
C ALA A 238 1.35 18.68 4.01
N CYS A 239 2.23 18.67 5.01
CA CYS A 239 3.20 17.59 5.22
C CYS A 239 2.59 16.28 5.72
N ASP A 240 1.37 16.33 6.26
CA ASP A 240 0.56 15.19 6.65
C ASP A 240 -0.38 14.71 5.53
N ALA A 241 -0.46 15.43 4.40
CA ALA A 241 -1.14 14.91 3.21
C ALA A 241 -0.48 13.59 2.79
N TYR A 242 -1.26 12.63 2.29
CA TYR A 242 -0.76 11.30 2.02
C TYR A 242 -1.43 10.63 0.83
N GLY A 243 -0.72 9.69 0.23
CA GLY A 243 -1.32 8.69 -0.66
C GLY A 243 -1.28 7.31 -0.02
N ALA A 244 -2.26 6.48 -0.33
CA ALA A 244 -2.32 5.13 0.20
C ALA A 244 -2.98 4.14 -0.76
N VAL A 245 -2.50 2.89 -0.70
CA VAL A 245 -3.08 1.74 -1.40
C VAL A 245 -3.33 0.59 -0.42
N GLU A 246 -4.34 -0.23 -0.71
CA GLU A 246 -4.47 -1.57 -0.14
C GLU A 246 -4.02 -2.60 -1.16
N ILE A 247 -3.11 -3.49 -0.80
CA ILE A 247 -2.72 -4.64 -1.64
C ILE A 247 -3.27 -5.92 -1.02
N TYR A 248 -4.12 -6.62 -1.77
CA TYR A 248 -4.74 -7.88 -1.38
C TYR A 248 -3.89 -9.08 -1.80
N LYS A 249 -3.15 -8.95 -2.91
CA LYS A 249 -2.22 -9.98 -3.40
C LYS A 249 -1.12 -9.32 -4.21
N VAL A 250 0.11 -9.79 -4.01
CA VAL A 250 1.26 -9.46 -4.84
C VAL A 250 2.13 -10.71 -4.98
N TRP A 251 2.66 -10.94 -6.17
CA TRP A 251 3.66 -11.98 -6.41
C TRP A 251 4.48 -11.66 -7.64
N THR A 252 5.69 -12.22 -7.69
CA THR A 252 6.53 -12.24 -8.88
C THR A 252 6.79 -13.67 -9.32
N LYS A 253 7.02 -13.86 -10.62
CA LYS A 253 7.40 -15.14 -11.21
C LYS A 253 8.49 -14.91 -12.25
N HIS A 254 9.50 -15.76 -12.23
CA HIS A 254 10.55 -15.77 -13.24
C HIS A 254 10.69 -17.17 -13.83
N GLU A 255 10.76 -17.23 -15.15
CA GLU A 255 10.94 -18.46 -15.93
C GLU A 255 12.13 -18.21 -16.86
N LEU A 256 13.11 -19.11 -16.87
CA LEU A 256 14.31 -18.99 -17.71
C LEU A 256 14.10 -19.66 -19.07
#